data_AF-A0A0B6ZSD5-F1
#
_entry.id   AF-A0A0B6ZSD5-F1
#
_cell.length_a   1.000
_cell.length_b   1.000
_cell.length_c   1.000
_cell.angle_alpha   90.00
_cell.angle_beta   90.00
_cell.angle_gamma   90.00
#
_symmetry.space_group_name_H-M   'P 1'
#
loop_
_entity.id
_entity.type
_entity.pdbx_description
1 polymer ?
#
loop_
_entity_poly.entity_id
_entity_poly.type
_entity_poly.pdbx_seq_one_letter_code
_entity_poly.pdbx_strand_id
1 'polypeptide(L)'
;LFKYDVTEAFNLLNLKVDSEYHFVNDITAVNGTKLDSNLIRPPSVHFVPGVKVYHPAVSEPYAERSDILIRKNVNELTLGEAANLKDALHKLQQDHGPGGFEAIAGFHGAPFLCPEKGDQTYACCVHGMPIFPHWHRLFTVQ
;
A
#
# COMPACT_ATOMS: atom_id res chain seq x y z
N LEU A 1 -26.38 0.83 -20.26
CA LEU A 1 -25.74 2.15 -20.02
C LEU A 1 -24.32 2.06 -20.52
N PHE A 2 -23.85 3.05 -21.27
CA PHE A 2 -22.42 3.22 -21.52
C PHE A 2 -21.74 3.60 -20.19
N LYS A 3 -20.58 3.01 -19.89
CA LYS A 3 -19.82 3.30 -18.66
C LYS A 3 -18.56 4.06 -19.02
N TYR A 4 -18.30 5.12 -18.28
CA TYR A 4 -17.07 5.89 -18.37
C TYR A 4 -16.48 5.97 -16.95
N ASP A 5 -15.18 5.73 -16.82
CA ASP A 5 -14.52 5.79 -15.52
C ASP A 5 -14.21 7.25 -15.17
N VAL A 6 -14.83 7.74 -14.10
CA VAL A 6 -14.66 9.11 -13.59
C VAL A 6 -13.84 9.16 -12.29
N THR A 7 -13.26 8.03 -11.86
CA THR A 7 -12.58 7.91 -10.56
C THR A 7 -11.44 8.92 -10.42
N GLU A 8 -10.63 9.10 -11.46
CA GLU A 8 -9.53 10.06 -11.45
C GLU A 8 -10.02 11.51 -11.34
N ALA A 9 -11.05 11.88 -12.10
CA ALA A 9 -11.65 13.21 -12.04
C ALA A 9 -12.23 13.51 -10.65
N PHE A 10 -12.89 12.53 -10.02
CA PHE A 10 -13.41 12.65 -8.67
C PHE A 10 -12.28 12.85 -7.65
N ASN A 11 -11.18 12.11 -7.78
CA ASN A 11 -10.02 12.26 -6.90
C ASN A 11 -9.38 13.66 -7.04
N LEU A 12 -9.20 14.16 -8.26
CA LEU A 12 -8.64 15.49 -8.51
C LEU A 12 -9.51 16.62 -7.95
N LEU A 13 -10.83 16.44 -7.96
CA LEU A 13 -11.80 17.39 -7.44
C LEU A 13 -12.11 17.18 -5.95
N ASN A 14 -11.47 16.19 -5.32
CA ASN A 14 -11.75 15.77 -3.94
C ASN A 14 -13.25 15.48 -3.70
N LEU A 15 -13.91 14.88 -4.69
CA LEU A 15 -15.31 14.45 -4.64
C LEU A 15 -15.41 12.99 -4.25
N LYS A 16 -16.37 12.68 -3.40
CA LYS A 16 -16.80 11.30 -3.09
C LYS A 16 -18.06 10.96 -3.90
N VAL A 17 -18.40 9.68 -3.97
CA VAL A 17 -19.61 9.22 -4.69
C VAL A 17 -20.90 9.80 -4.10
N ASP A 18 -20.91 10.09 -2.80
CA ASP A 18 -22.03 10.68 -2.05
C ASP A 18 -21.95 12.21 -1.94
N SER A 19 -20.96 12.85 -2.58
CA SER A 19 -20.88 14.31 -2.62
C SER A 19 -22.00 14.91 -3.46
N GLU A 20 -22.34 16.17 -3.21
CA GLU A 20 -23.30 16.90 -4.03
C GLU A 20 -22.61 17.44 -5.29
N TYR A 21 -23.01 16.91 -6.46
CA TYR A 21 -22.50 17.34 -7.76
C TYR A 21 -23.57 17.12 -8.84
N HIS A 22 -23.40 17.77 -9.99
CA HIS A 22 -24.20 17.55 -11.18
C HIS A 22 -23.31 17.49 -12.42
N PHE A 23 -23.79 16.82 -13.47
CA PHE A 23 -23.12 16.77 -14.76
C PHE A 23 -23.80 17.73 -15.73
N VAL A 24 -22.98 18.48 -16.47
CA VAL A 24 -23.43 19.30 -17.59
C VAL A 24 -22.99 18.62 -18.88
N ASN A 25 -23.97 18.22 -19.69
CA ASN A 25 -23.71 17.56 -20.96
C ASN A 25 -23.59 18.61 -22.06
N ASP A 26 -22.44 18.65 -22.75
CA ASP A 26 -22.25 19.45 -23.95
C ASP A 26 -22.09 18.54 -25.18
N ILE A 27 -23.06 18.61 -26.10
CA ILE A 27 -23.13 17.74 -27.27
C ILE A 27 -22.87 18.56 -28.51
N THR A 28 -21.85 18.18 -29.29
CA THR A 28 -21.47 18.86 -30.52
C THR A 28 -21.43 17.87 -31.67
N ALA A 29 -22.14 18.18 -32.76
CA ALA A 29 -22.11 17.40 -33.99
C ALA A 29 -20.75 17.51 -34.68
N VAL A 30 -20.44 16.57 -35.59
CA VAL A 30 -19.17 16.55 -36.34
C VAL A 30 -18.93 17.84 -37.14
N ASN A 31 -20.01 18.50 -37.57
CA ASN A 31 -19.95 19.77 -38.27
C ASN A 31 -19.83 21.01 -37.35
N GLY A 32 -19.67 20.81 -36.03
CA GLY A 32 -19.55 21.88 -35.04
C GLY A 32 -20.87 22.41 -34.48
N THR A 33 -22.02 21.93 -34.95
CA THR A 33 -23.33 22.39 -34.46
C THR A 33 -23.56 21.91 -33.03
N LYS A 34 -23.97 22.81 -32.13
CA LYS A 34 -24.41 22.45 -30.77
C LYS A 34 -25.76 21.76 -30.83
N LEU A 35 -25.84 20.60 -30.20
CA LEU A 35 -27.06 19.80 -30.11
C LEU A 35 -27.69 19.98 -28.72
N ASP A 36 -28.99 19.75 -28.63
CA ASP A 36 -29.71 19.81 -27.35
C ASP A 36 -29.18 18.73 -26.38
N SER A 37 -28.76 19.15 -25.18
CA SER A 37 -28.25 18.27 -24.14
C SER A 37 -29.27 17.23 -23.66
N ASN A 38 -30.57 17.50 -23.84
CA ASN A 38 -31.66 16.58 -23.48
C ASN A 38 -31.84 15.43 -24.48
N LEU A 39 -31.10 15.42 -25.59
CA LEU A 39 -31.07 14.27 -26.51
C LEU A 39 -30.58 12.99 -25.83
N ILE A 40 -29.80 13.13 -24.75
CA ILE A 40 -29.39 12.03 -23.88
C ILE A 40 -29.94 12.25 -22.47
N ARG A 41 -30.31 11.15 -21.81
CA ARG A 41 -30.73 11.21 -20.41
C ARG A 41 -29.56 11.67 -19.53
N PRO A 42 -29.84 12.36 -18.41
CA PRO A 42 -28.83 12.69 -17.42
C PRO A 42 -28.05 11.45 -16.99
N PRO A 43 -26.72 11.57 -16.81
CA PRO A 43 -25.90 10.44 -16.39
C PRO A 43 -26.24 10.02 -14.95
N SER A 44 -26.01 8.75 -14.64
CA SER A 44 -26.03 8.21 -13.28
C SER A 44 -24.62 7.82 -12.86
N VAL A 45 -24.30 8.02 -11.58
CA VAL A 45 -23.03 7.57 -11.00
C VAL A 45 -23.25 6.27 -10.27
N HIS A 46 -22.37 5.30 -10.52
CA HIS A 46 -22.39 4.01 -9.86
C HIS A 46 -21.04 3.77 -9.19
N PHE A 47 -21.05 3.52 -7.89
CA PHE A 47 -19.89 2.95 -7.22
C PHE A 47 -19.76 1.48 -7.61
N VAL A 48 -18.66 1.13 -8.26
CA VAL A 48 -18.31 -0.26 -8.53
C VAL A 48 -17.27 -0.67 -7.49
N PRO A 49 -17.64 -1.42 -6.44
CA PRO A 49 -16.66 -1.92 -5.50
C PRO A 49 -15.67 -2.85 -6.21
N GLY A 50 -14.40 -2.79 -5.80
CA GLY A 50 -13.42 -3.79 -6.18
C GLY A 50 -13.92 -5.20 -5.84
N VAL A 51 -13.52 -6.19 -6.62
CA VAL A 51 -13.94 -7.59 -6.42
C VAL A 51 -13.67 -7.98 -4.96
N LYS A 52 -14.70 -8.48 -4.27
CA LYS A 52 -14.72 -8.76 -2.83
C LYS A 52 -13.51 -9.59 -2.39
N VAL A 53 -12.56 -8.96 -1.72
CA VAL A 53 -11.98 -9.54 -0.51
C VAL A 53 -12.90 -9.10 0.64
N TYR A 54 -13.27 -10.02 1.51
CA TYR A 54 -14.16 -9.75 2.64
C TYR A 54 -13.53 -8.69 3.55
N HIS A 55 -14.04 -7.45 3.52
CA HIS A 55 -13.71 -6.43 4.51
C HIS A 55 -14.81 -6.47 5.58
N PRO A 56 -14.55 -7.01 6.79
CA PRO A 56 -15.50 -6.85 7.87
C PRO A 56 -15.74 -5.36 8.10
N ALA A 57 -16.99 -5.01 8.43
CA ALA A 57 -17.40 -3.64 8.67
C ALA A 57 -16.37 -2.92 9.53
N VAL A 58 -15.82 -1.82 9.02
CA VAL A 58 -14.96 -0.92 9.77
C VAL A 58 -15.83 -0.30 10.85
N SER A 59 -15.97 -1.00 11.97
CA SER A 59 -16.24 -0.35 13.23
C SER A 59 -15.10 0.64 13.44
N GLU A 60 -15.47 1.90 13.71
CA GLU A 60 -14.60 2.98 14.17
C GLU A 60 -13.34 2.42 14.84
N PRO A 61 -12.13 2.67 14.32
CA PRO A 61 -10.94 2.07 14.87
C PRO A 61 -10.77 2.61 16.27
N TYR A 62 -11.10 1.76 17.24
CA TYR A 62 -10.54 1.84 18.57
C TYR A 62 -9.03 1.97 18.37
N ALA A 63 -8.46 3.11 18.76
CA ALA A 63 -7.02 3.33 18.75
C ALA A 63 -6.42 2.37 19.79
N GLU A 64 -6.30 1.09 19.45
CA GLU A 64 -5.71 0.08 20.31
C GLU A 64 -4.19 0.26 20.32
N ARG A 65 -3.69 0.42 21.55
CA ARG A 65 -2.30 0.28 22.03
C ARG A 65 -1.22 0.18 20.94
N SER A 66 -0.42 1.24 20.89
CA SER A 66 0.71 1.49 19.99
C SER A 66 1.83 0.44 19.93
N ASP A 67 1.82 -0.58 20.80
CA ASP A 67 2.99 -1.43 21.03
C ASP A 67 2.81 -2.87 20.54
N ILE A 68 1.62 -3.25 20.07
CA ILE A 68 1.33 -4.60 19.56
C ILE A 68 1.22 -4.55 18.04
N LEU A 69 2.22 -5.12 17.36
CA LEU A 69 2.24 -5.26 15.91
C LEU A 69 1.78 -6.68 15.50
N ILE A 70 0.94 -6.77 14.46
CA ILE A 70 0.40 -8.04 13.95
C ILE A 70 0.94 -8.32 12.54
N ARG A 71 1.55 -9.50 12.35
CA ARG A 71 1.93 -10.00 11.02
C ARG A 71 0.76 -10.74 10.38
N LYS A 72 -0.02 -10.04 9.55
CA LYS A 72 -1.13 -10.61 8.77
C LYS A 72 -0.65 -11.49 7.61
N ASN A 73 -1.55 -12.31 7.08
CA ASN A 73 -1.34 -13.05 5.85
C ASN A 73 -1.23 -12.08 4.66
N VAL A 74 -0.19 -12.22 3.84
CA VAL A 74 0.05 -11.36 2.68
C VAL A 74 -1.07 -11.41 1.63
N ASN A 75 -1.79 -12.54 1.57
CA ASN A 75 -2.92 -12.74 0.65
C ASN A 75 -4.20 -12.03 1.09
N GLU A 76 -4.23 -11.49 2.32
CA GLU A 76 -5.39 -10.85 2.93
C GLU A 76 -5.19 -9.33 3.12
N LEU A 77 -4.09 -8.79 2.59
CA LEU A 77 -3.78 -7.37 2.71
C LEU A 77 -4.78 -6.52 1.91
N THR A 78 -5.29 -5.48 2.57
CA THR A 78 -5.99 -4.39 1.88
C THR A 78 -5.00 -3.57 1.04
N LEU A 79 -5.51 -2.82 0.05
CA LEU A 79 -4.68 -1.91 -0.74
C LEU A 79 -3.99 -0.85 0.12
N GLY A 80 -4.67 -0.36 1.18
CA GLY A 80 -4.11 0.60 2.12
C GLY A 80 -2.97 0.02 2.95
N GLU A 81 -3.13 -1.19 3.48
CA GLU A 81 -2.06 -1.89 4.22
C GLU A 81 -0.85 -2.18 3.31
N ALA A 82 -1.09 -2.65 2.08
CA ALA A 82 -0.01 -2.88 1.12
C ALA A 82 0.73 -1.60 0.73
N ALA A 83 0.02 -0.48 0.54
CA ALA A 83 0.63 0.82 0.28
C ALA A 83 1.45 1.31 1.47
N ASN A 84 0.94 1.16 2.70
CA ASN A 84 1.66 1.50 3.92
C ASN A 84 2.95 0.67 4.09
N LEU A 85 2.90 -0.64 3.85
CA LEU A 85 4.09 -1.51 3.87
C LEU A 85 5.15 -1.09 2.85
N LYS A 86 4.73 -0.72 1.63
CA LYS A 86 5.64 -0.23 0.58
C LYS A 86 6.32 1.07 0.98
N ASP A 87 5.55 2.04 1.49
CA ASP A 87 6.07 3.31 1.96
C ASP A 87 7.03 3.16 3.15
N ALA A 88 6.66 2.33 4.12
CA ALA A 88 7.51 2.03 5.28
C ALA A 88 8.83 1.37 4.87
N LEU A 89 8.79 0.36 4.00
CA LEU A 89 10.00 -0.30 3.50
C LEU A 89 10.87 0.67 2.68
N HIS A 90 10.25 1.50 1.84
CA HIS A 90 10.98 2.49 1.06
C HIS A 90 11.73 3.48 1.96
N LYS A 91 11.10 3.96 3.03
CA LYS A 91 11.75 4.82 4.03
C LYS A 91 12.92 4.11 4.73
N LEU A 92 12.74 2.83 5.11
CA LEU A 92 13.80 2.02 5.71
C LEU A 92 14.99 1.82 4.74
N GLN A 93 14.72 1.67 3.44
CA GLN A 93 15.75 1.56 2.40
C GLN A 93 16.51 2.87 2.16
N GLN A 94 15.87 4.01 2.44
CA GLN A 94 16.49 5.33 2.34
C GLN A 94 17.25 5.75 3.61
N ASP A 95 17.05 5.04 4.73
CA ASP A 95 17.80 5.28 5.95
C ASP A 95 19.22 4.68 5.82
N HIS A 96 20.23 5.54 5.90
CA HIS A 96 21.64 5.18 5.87
C HIS A 96 22.25 5.05 7.27
N GLY A 97 21.43 5.18 8.32
CA GLY A 97 21.84 4.98 9.70
C GLY A 97 21.94 3.50 10.11
N PRO A 98 22.33 3.23 11.37
CA PRO A 98 22.45 1.86 11.89
C PRO A 98 21.14 1.05 11.89
N GLY A 99 19.99 1.72 11.85
CA GLY A 99 18.66 1.10 11.74
C GLY A 99 18.15 0.97 10.31
N GLY A 100 18.95 1.37 9.32
CA GLY A 100 18.58 1.31 7.91
C GLY A 100 18.56 -0.10 7.34
N PHE A 101 17.88 -0.26 6.19
CA PHE A 101 17.75 -1.55 5.52
C PHE A 101 19.10 -2.21 5.24
N GLU A 102 20.09 -1.43 4.78
CA GLU A 102 21.42 -1.94 4.44
C GLU A 102 22.17 -2.45 5.68
N ALA A 103 22.11 -1.70 6.79
CA ALA A 103 22.73 -2.08 8.06
C ALA A 103 22.09 -3.36 8.63
N ILE A 104 20.75 -3.44 8.63
CA ILE A 104 20.02 -4.64 9.08
C ILE A 104 20.36 -5.84 8.19
N ALA A 105 20.28 -5.70 6.86
CA ALA A 105 20.59 -6.77 5.92
C ALA A 105 22.02 -7.32 6.08
N GLY A 106 22.97 -6.44 6.44
CA GLY A 106 24.38 -6.79 6.68
C GLY A 106 24.60 -7.84 7.78
N PHE A 107 23.68 -7.98 8.73
CA PHE A 107 23.78 -9.04 9.75
C PHE A 107 23.60 -10.45 9.16
N HIS A 108 22.80 -10.63 8.10
CA HIS A 108 22.61 -11.94 7.49
C HIS A 108 23.76 -12.35 6.58
N GLY A 109 24.38 -11.41 5.88
CA GLY A 109 25.33 -11.72 4.82
C GLY A 109 26.49 -10.73 4.73
N ALA A 110 26.84 -10.35 3.50
CA ALA A 110 27.82 -9.32 3.25
C ALA A 110 27.37 -7.98 3.88
N PRO A 111 28.27 -7.19 4.48
CA PRO A 111 29.73 -7.28 4.40
C PRO A 111 30.41 -8.14 5.47
N PHE A 112 29.68 -9.06 6.12
CA PHE A 112 30.19 -9.94 7.19
C PHE A 112 30.60 -9.16 8.44
N LEU A 113 29.65 -8.97 9.35
CA LEU A 113 29.82 -8.11 10.53
C LEU A 113 30.37 -8.84 11.77
N CYS A 114 30.57 -10.15 11.69
CA CYS A 114 30.97 -10.97 12.84
C CYS A 114 32.38 -11.53 12.67
N PRO A 115 33.26 -11.50 13.70
CA PRO A 115 33.08 -10.78 14.95
C PRO A 115 33.21 -9.26 14.73
N GLU A 116 32.67 -8.45 15.64
CA GLU A 116 32.79 -6.98 15.61
C GLU A 116 34.27 -6.53 15.54
N LYS A 117 35.18 -7.33 16.12
CA LYS A 117 36.62 -7.10 16.11
C LYS A 117 37.36 -8.40 15.76
N GLY A 118 38.09 -8.38 14.65
CA GLY A 118 38.94 -9.48 14.22
C GLY A 118 39.46 -9.27 12.80
N ASP A 119 40.56 -9.93 12.45
CA ASP A 119 41.18 -9.82 11.13
C ASP A 119 40.43 -10.61 10.04
N GLN A 120 39.55 -11.53 10.47
CA GLN A 120 38.69 -12.31 9.59
C GLN A 120 37.24 -12.16 10.04
N THR A 121 36.40 -11.65 9.15
CA THR A 121 34.97 -11.57 9.36
C THR A 121 34.20 -12.63 8.58
N TYR A 122 33.04 -13.00 9.10
CA TYR A 122 32.10 -13.97 8.56
C TYR A 122 30.64 -13.48 8.74
N ALA A 123 29.73 -14.10 8.01
CA ALA A 123 28.31 -13.79 8.09
C ALA A 123 27.76 -14.11 9.49
N CYS A 124 27.03 -13.19 10.11
CA CYS A 124 26.46 -13.47 11.43
C CYS A 124 25.29 -14.47 11.37
N CYS A 125 24.75 -14.76 10.18
CA CYS A 125 23.67 -15.72 10.02
C CYS A 125 24.07 -17.09 10.55
N VAL A 126 23.14 -17.73 11.26
CA VAL A 126 23.37 -19.04 11.84
C VAL A 126 22.56 -20.07 11.08
N HIS A 127 23.24 -20.89 10.28
CA HIS A 127 22.66 -21.98 9.49
C HIS A 127 23.25 -23.33 9.93
N GLY A 128 22.48 -24.41 9.79
CA GLY A 128 22.93 -25.77 10.15
C GLY A 128 23.10 -26.04 11.65
N MET A 129 22.74 -25.09 12.52
CA MET A 129 22.86 -25.20 13.98
C MET A 129 21.47 -25.17 14.64
N PRO A 130 21.30 -25.75 15.86
CA PRO A 130 20.03 -25.72 16.59
C PRO A 130 19.48 -24.31 16.91
N ILE A 131 20.35 -23.30 16.90
CA ILE A 131 19.97 -21.90 17.13
C ILE A 131 19.54 -21.17 15.84
N PHE A 132 19.50 -21.85 14.68
CA PHE A 132 18.96 -21.32 13.42
C PHE A 132 17.61 -20.58 13.59
N PRO A 133 16.56 -21.19 14.19
CA PRO A 133 15.27 -20.50 14.32
C PRO A 133 15.32 -19.35 15.33
N HIS A 134 16.22 -19.42 16.32
CA HIS A 134 16.37 -18.38 17.34
C HIS A 134 16.97 -17.10 16.73
N TRP A 135 18.06 -17.25 15.97
CA TRP A 135 18.72 -16.14 15.29
C TRP A 135 17.79 -15.50 14.26
N HIS A 136 17.13 -16.30 13.41
CA HIS A 136 16.21 -15.77 12.40
C HIS A 136 14.96 -15.14 12.99
N ARG A 137 14.46 -15.66 14.13
CA ARG A 137 13.35 -15.03 14.85
C ARG A 137 13.71 -13.60 15.26
N LEU A 138 14.89 -13.40 15.86
CA LEU A 138 15.38 -12.08 16.24
C LEU A 138 15.59 -11.19 15.00
N PHE A 139 16.22 -11.73 13.95
CA PHE A 139 16.46 -11.00 12.71
C PHE A 139 15.18 -10.43 12.09
N THR A 140 14.06 -11.17 12.18
CA THR A 140 12.80 -10.69 11.59
C THR A 140 12.14 -9.55 12.37
N VAL A 141 12.48 -9.32 13.64
CA VAL A 141 11.89 -8.27 14.50
C VAL A 141 12.84 -7.10 14.76
N GLN A 142 14.01 -7.09 14.12
CA GLN A 142 15.09 -6.12 14.28
C GLN A 142 14.74 -4.75 13.73
#